data_AF-A0A7X9G6Z9-F1
#
_entry.id   AF-A0A7X9G6Z9-F1
#
_cell.length_a   1.000
_cell.length_b   1.000
_cell.length_c   1.000
_cell.angle_alpha   90.00
_cell.angle_beta   90.00
_cell.angle_gamma   90.00
#
_symmetry.space_group_name_H-M   'P 1'
#
loop_
_entity.id
_entity.type
_entity.pdbx_description
1 polymer ?
#
loop_
_entity_poly.entity_id
_entity_poly.type
_entity_poly.pdbx_seq_one_letter_code
_entity_poly.pdbx_strand_id
1 'polypeptide(L)'
;SLRDLLPFADKTAMVVFPLAGQSGHPPALARLYLLQDYPGKSSRDRFTFTTVIPENCAILLAGVPETSGEQIEGDSWQLAARLAQAAIHEPDLRLTLGAAWVCTGAVDVRGAVTQVQLGNKPELTRRSNRRWLLPEDENFADWSRAAEPGANGFAVRNLAEALTYVRECGIVPHQFVFPEDVDELHVLLGNALPPVLAVCMQIFPKRLCLWYSEKTRPHAEVLEKVLDALSKVELHAVPSDNMAVVEVRMRERLLESDGCFRLVNITGGNRMMGFAAMLAARHCRISLVYRDIDAQDEQLEMIDFTNDPNLLPRNGKILGNNCPEKWRKKINWKKLYDRQTQPKPGTAPTPEWLREILWKTDGQNS
;
A
#
# COMPACT_ATOMS: atom_id res chain seq x y z
N SER A 1 21.07 17.15 32.11
CA SER A 1 22.04 16.30 31.39
C SER A 1 21.29 15.17 30.67
N LEU A 2 21.86 14.53 29.64
CA LEU A 2 21.22 13.36 28.99
C LEU A 2 20.96 12.21 29.98
N ARG A 3 21.79 12.08 31.02
CA ARG A 3 21.59 11.09 32.09
C ARG A 3 20.34 11.36 32.92
N ASP A 4 19.98 12.63 33.10
CA ASP A 4 18.80 13.03 33.89
C ASP A 4 17.48 12.73 33.14
N LEU A 5 17.56 12.47 31.83
CA LEU A 5 16.41 12.11 30.99
C LEU A 5 16.23 10.59 30.83
N LEU A 6 17.26 9.79 31.14
CA LEU A 6 17.21 8.32 31.03
C LEU A 6 16.07 7.68 31.85
N PRO A 7 15.76 8.13 33.08
CA PRO A 7 14.65 7.57 33.85
C PRO A 7 13.27 7.81 33.23
N PHE A 8 13.17 8.68 32.22
CA PHE A 8 11.92 9.02 31.54
C PHE A 8 11.91 8.53 30.08
N ALA A 9 12.93 7.79 29.64
CA ALA A 9 13.05 7.37 28.24
C ALA A 9 11.87 6.50 27.78
N ASP A 10 11.34 5.66 28.68
CA ASP A 10 10.17 4.82 28.47
C ASP A 10 8.84 5.59 28.49
N LYS A 11 8.87 6.87 28.87
CA LYS A 11 7.75 7.82 28.90
C LYS A 11 7.95 9.02 27.97
N THR A 12 8.87 8.89 27.02
CA THR A 12 9.24 9.96 26.10
C THR A 12 8.94 9.57 24.66
N ALA A 13 8.31 10.46 23.92
CA ALA A 13 8.20 10.37 22.47
C ALA A 13 8.93 11.54 21.80
N MET A 14 9.58 11.27 20.67
CA MET A 14 10.22 12.28 19.84
C MET A 14 9.49 12.37 18.50
N VAL A 15 9.30 13.59 18.02
CA VAL A 15 8.77 13.87 16.69
C VAL A 15 9.53 15.03 16.06
N VAL A 16 9.62 15.03 14.74
CA VAL A 16 10.26 16.12 13.97
C VAL A 16 9.17 16.95 13.29
N PHE A 17 9.30 18.27 13.35
CA PHE A 17 8.39 19.19 12.67
C PHE A 17 9.17 20.32 11.99
N PRO A 18 8.63 20.92 10.92
CA PRO A 18 9.26 22.05 10.25
C PRO A 18 9.09 23.33 11.07
N LEU A 19 10.19 24.04 11.29
CA LEU A 19 10.23 25.35 11.92
C LEU A 19 10.47 26.42 10.85
N ALA A 20 9.66 27.47 10.88
CA ALA A 20 9.83 28.64 10.02
C ALA A 20 11.18 29.34 10.32
N GLY A 21 11.78 29.94 9.30
CA GLY A 21 12.90 30.85 9.54
C GLY A 21 12.40 32.11 10.26
N GLN A 22 13.06 32.50 11.35
CA GLN A 22 12.71 33.68 12.14
C GLN A 22 13.98 34.46 12.50
N SER A 23 13.87 35.79 12.57
CA SER A 23 14.94 36.70 13.03
C SER A 23 16.29 36.52 12.29
N GLY A 24 16.25 36.28 10.97
CA GLY A 24 17.44 36.07 10.15
C GLY A 24 18.00 34.64 10.17
N HIS A 25 17.37 33.71 10.88
CA HIS A 25 17.74 32.29 10.86
C HIS A 25 17.05 31.52 9.74
N PRO A 26 17.75 30.56 9.12
CA PRO A 26 17.17 29.75 8.08
C PRO A 26 16.11 28.77 8.64
N PRO A 27 15.16 28.35 7.79
CA PRO A 27 14.32 27.17 8.00
C PRO A 27 15.06 25.98 8.62
N ALA A 28 14.44 25.29 9.58
CA ALA A 28 15.02 24.12 10.21
C ALA A 28 13.99 23.01 10.47
N LEU A 29 14.47 21.78 10.64
CA LEU A 29 13.70 20.68 11.19
C LEU A 29 13.96 20.59 12.70
N ALA A 30 12.98 20.98 13.49
CA ALA A 30 13.07 20.96 14.95
C ALA A 30 12.58 19.61 15.49
N ARG A 31 13.13 19.20 16.63
CA ARG A 31 12.71 18.00 17.36
C ARG A 31 11.92 18.42 18.57
N LEU A 32 10.70 17.89 18.69
CA LEU A 32 9.87 17.99 19.87
C LEU A 32 9.98 16.67 20.63
N TYR A 33 10.41 16.77 21.89
CA TYR A 33 10.38 15.68 22.85
C TYR A 33 9.21 15.93 23.79
N LEU A 34 8.29 14.98 23.87
CA LEU A 34 7.19 15.01 24.81
C LEU A 34 7.48 13.99 25.91
N LEU A 35 7.56 14.46 27.16
CA LEU A 35 7.91 13.65 28.32
C LEU A 35 6.77 13.66 29.33
N GLN A 36 6.27 12.49 29.70
CA GLN A 36 5.23 12.36 30.71
C GLN A 36 5.82 12.41 32.14
N ASP A 37 5.15 13.12 33.05
CA ASP A 37 5.50 13.25 34.47
C ASP A 37 6.90 13.83 34.74
N TYR A 38 7.43 14.62 33.81
CA TYR A 38 8.77 15.20 33.94
C TYR A 38 8.77 16.41 34.89
N PRO A 39 9.60 16.41 35.97
CA PRO A 39 9.60 17.46 36.98
C PRO A 39 10.45 18.69 36.61
N GLY A 40 11.17 18.66 35.48
CA GLY A 40 12.07 19.74 35.08
C GLY A 40 11.40 20.85 34.28
N LYS A 41 12.21 21.81 33.81
CA LYS A 41 11.72 22.94 33.00
C LYS A 41 11.17 22.45 31.66
N SER A 42 10.02 23.02 31.26
CA SER A 42 9.34 22.74 30.00
C SER A 42 9.48 23.93 29.05
N SER A 43 9.59 23.65 27.76
CA SER A 43 9.54 24.63 26.66
C SER A 43 8.12 24.94 26.21
N ARG A 44 7.09 24.50 26.96
CA ARG A 44 5.67 24.70 26.64
C ARG A 44 5.32 26.17 26.38
N ASP A 45 5.87 27.08 27.17
CA ASP A 45 5.56 28.52 27.09
C ASP A 45 6.12 29.19 25.83
N ARG A 46 6.98 28.48 25.08
CA ARG A 46 7.44 28.91 23.77
C ARG A 46 6.37 28.74 22.69
N PHE A 47 5.27 28.04 22.94
CA PHE A 47 4.21 27.81 21.96
C PHE A 47 2.99 28.68 22.29
N THR A 48 2.46 29.39 21.29
CA THR A 48 1.39 30.37 21.48
C THR A 48 0.01 29.75 21.76
N PHE A 49 -0.17 28.43 21.56
CA PHE A 49 -1.46 27.73 21.73
C PHE A 49 -1.29 26.34 22.38
N THR A 50 -1.30 26.26 23.71
CA THR A 50 -0.90 25.05 24.46
C THR A 50 -2.02 24.06 24.80
N THR A 51 -3.27 24.33 24.46
CA THR A 51 -4.44 23.47 24.79
C THR A 51 -4.40 22.07 24.19
N VAL A 52 -3.48 21.84 23.24
CA VAL A 52 -3.28 20.58 22.53
C VAL A 52 -2.54 19.54 23.39
N ILE A 53 -1.76 19.95 24.39
CA ILE A 53 -0.84 19.07 25.14
C ILE A 53 -1.26 18.97 26.61
N PRO A 54 -1.54 17.76 27.14
CA PRO A 54 -1.95 17.56 28.54
C PRO A 54 -0.98 18.14 29.56
N GLU A 55 -1.48 18.72 30.65
CA GLU A 55 -0.67 19.40 31.68
C GLU A 55 0.44 18.52 32.24
N ASN A 56 0.19 17.21 32.39
CA ASN A 56 1.14 16.22 32.88
C ASN A 56 2.29 15.88 31.91
N CYS A 57 2.32 16.50 30.72
CA CYS A 57 3.41 16.36 29.76
C CYS A 57 4.27 17.63 29.71
N ALA A 58 5.58 17.46 29.76
CA ALA A 58 6.57 18.50 29.47
C ALA A 58 7.04 18.41 28.01
N ILE A 59 7.40 19.56 27.44
CA ILE A 59 7.97 19.64 26.10
C ILE A 59 9.42 20.05 26.21
N LEU A 60 10.33 19.37 25.53
CA LEU A 60 11.67 19.84 25.27
C LEU A 60 11.88 20.01 23.77
N LEU A 61 12.60 21.06 23.39
CA LEU A 61 12.88 21.37 21.99
C LEU A 61 14.37 21.27 21.72
N ALA A 62 14.71 20.65 20.59
CA ALA A 62 16.07 20.62 20.07
C ALA A 62 16.09 20.98 18.59
N GLY A 63 17.25 21.45 18.11
CA GLY A 63 17.39 21.94 16.73
C GLY A 63 16.73 23.29 16.48
N VAL A 64 16.35 24.00 17.55
CA VAL A 64 15.90 25.39 17.52
C VAL A 64 17.14 26.27 17.74
N PRO A 65 17.44 27.26 16.87
CA PRO A 65 18.57 28.17 17.08
C PRO A 65 18.46 28.89 18.42
N GLU A 66 19.57 29.04 19.16
CA GLU A 66 19.59 29.67 20.50
C GLU A 66 19.06 31.12 20.50
N THR A 67 19.05 31.75 19.32
CA THR A 67 18.66 33.14 19.06
C THR A 67 17.30 33.28 18.36
N SER A 68 16.59 32.18 18.08
CA SER A 68 15.17 32.27 17.68
C SER A 68 14.39 32.95 18.81
N GLY A 69 13.40 33.79 18.50
CA GLY A 69 12.58 34.46 19.52
C GLY A 69 12.06 33.50 20.60
N GLU A 70 11.67 34.06 21.76
CA GLU A 70 11.15 33.26 22.87
C GLU A 70 9.94 32.41 22.44
N GLN A 71 9.14 32.89 21.47
CA GLN A 71 7.96 32.21 20.95
C GLN A 71 8.14 31.62 19.55
N ILE A 72 7.62 30.40 19.36
CA ILE A 72 7.43 29.70 18.09
C ILE A 72 6.04 30.02 17.58
N GLU A 73 5.97 30.64 16.40
CA GLU A 73 4.72 31.06 15.78
C GLU A 73 4.11 29.96 14.91
N GLY A 74 2.78 30.01 14.80
CA GLY A 74 1.99 29.17 13.91
C GLY A 74 1.71 27.76 14.44
N ASP A 75 0.85 27.04 13.72
CA ASP A 75 0.24 25.78 14.20
C ASP A 75 0.86 24.53 13.60
N SER A 76 1.94 24.68 12.82
CA SER A 76 2.60 23.58 12.09
C SER A 76 3.11 22.46 12.99
N TRP A 77 3.27 22.70 14.29
CA TRP A 77 3.78 21.74 15.28
C TRP A 77 2.66 20.91 15.94
N GLN A 78 1.39 21.29 15.83
CA GLN A 78 0.30 20.68 16.62
C GLN A 78 0.08 19.21 16.27
N LEU A 79 0.11 18.85 14.98
CA LEU A 79 0.04 17.45 14.53
C LEU A 79 1.19 16.63 15.14
N ALA A 80 2.41 17.17 15.11
CA ALA A 80 3.58 16.51 15.67
C ALA A 80 3.37 16.24 17.16
N ALA A 81 2.92 17.23 17.93
CA ALA A 81 2.67 17.10 19.36
C ALA A 81 1.60 16.03 19.69
N ARG A 82 0.50 15.98 18.93
CA ARG A 82 -0.55 14.97 19.11
C ARG A 82 -0.05 13.55 18.80
N LEU A 83 0.76 13.38 17.75
CA LEU A 83 1.37 12.10 17.42
C LEU A 83 2.36 11.66 18.50
N ALA A 84 3.17 12.59 19.03
CA ALA A 84 4.06 12.30 20.15
C ALA A 84 3.26 11.87 21.39
N GLN A 85 2.13 12.51 21.69
CA GLN A 85 1.24 12.13 22.80
C GLN A 85 0.75 10.69 22.68
N ALA A 86 0.28 10.27 21.50
CA ALA A 86 -0.11 8.88 21.27
C ALA A 86 1.08 7.92 21.41
N ALA A 87 2.24 8.29 20.85
CA ALA A 87 3.44 7.47 20.87
C ALA A 87 4.03 7.24 22.28
N ILE A 88 3.77 8.12 23.26
CA ILE A 88 4.24 7.91 24.65
C ILE A 88 3.83 6.54 25.18
N HIS A 89 2.72 5.96 24.75
CA HIS A 89 2.26 4.65 25.23
C HIS A 89 2.54 3.48 24.28
N GLU A 90 3.18 3.73 23.13
CA GLU A 90 3.43 2.74 22.07
C GLU A 90 4.93 2.72 21.68
N PRO A 91 5.75 1.82 22.26
CA PRO A 91 7.21 1.81 22.05
C PRO A 91 7.67 1.81 20.58
N ASP A 92 7.06 0.96 19.75
CA ASP A 92 7.38 0.84 18.32
C ASP A 92 7.06 2.14 17.54
N LEU A 93 5.98 2.82 17.95
CA LEU A 93 5.56 4.08 17.37
C LEU A 93 6.55 5.20 17.69
N ARG A 94 7.13 5.23 18.90
CA ARG A 94 8.12 6.26 19.31
C ARG A 94 9.33 6.27 18.41
N LEU A 95 9.89 5.08 18.16
CA LEU A 95 11.08 4.91 17.32
C LEU A 95 10.77 5.33 15.89
N THR A 96 9.67 4.84 15.35
CA THR A 96 9.28 5.10 13.96
C THR A 96 9.02 6.59 13.73
N LEU A 97 8.24 7.22 14.61
CA LEU A 97 7.90 8.64 14.57
C LEU A 97 9.17 9.52 14.60
N GLY A 98 10.06 9.27 15.57
CA GLY A 98 11.27 10.07 15.77
C GLY A 98 12.35 9.83 14.71
N ALA A 99 12.43 8.65 14.10
CA ALA A 99 13.47 8.30 13.15
C ALA A 99 13.12 8.63 11.69
N ALA A 100 11.85 8.44 11.29
CA ALA A 100 11.50 8.36 9.88
C ALA A 100 10.53 9.44 9.38
N TRP A 101 9.92 10.21 10.28
CA TRP A 101 8.85 11.14 9.92
C TRP A 101 9.19 12.60 10.21
N VAL A 102 8.61 13.49 9.40
CA VAL A 102 8.43 14.93 9.63
C VAL A 102 6.92 15.19 9.58
N CYS A 103 6.38 15.82 10.61
CA CYS A 103 4.94 16.02 10.75
C CYS A 103 4.61 17.51 10.72
N THR A 104 3.62 17.90 9.91
CA THR A 104 3.14 19.27 9.90
C THR A 104 1.63 19.35 9.73
N GLY A 105 0.99 20.25 10.47
CA GLY A 105 -0.44 20.45 10.42
C GLY A 105 -0.98 20.99 11.74
N ALA A 106 -2.08 21.71 11.65
CA ALA A 106 -2.88 22.13 12.79
C ALA A 106 -3.86 21.00 13.15
N VAL A 107 -4.28 20.90 14.41
CA VAL A 107 -5.21 19.85 14.85
C VAL A 107 -6.32 20.45 15.69
N ASP A 108 -7.56 20.25 15.27
CA ASP A 108 -8.73 20.72 16.01
C ASP A 108 -9.05 19.85 17.24
N VAL A 109 -10.06 20.25 18.00
CA VAL A 109 -10.52 19.51 19.19
C VAL A 109 -11.10 18.13 18.89
N ARG A 110 -11.51 17.87 17.63
CA ARG A 110 -12.07 16.59 17.17
C ARG A 110 -10.98 15.68 16.60
N GLY A 111 -9.75 16.15 16.50
CA GLY A 111 -8.63 15.41 15.92
C GLY A 111 -8.58 15.48 14.39
N ALA A 112 -9.29 16.40 13.75
CA ALA A 112 -9.13 16.70 12.34
C ALA A 112 -7.83 17.49 12.12
N VAL A 113 -7.10 17.13 11.07
CA VAL A 113 -5.87 17.81 10.67
C VAL A 113 -6.25 18.91 9.67
N THR A 114 -5.94 20.15 10.02
CA THR A 114 -6.28 21.31 9.20
C THR A 114 -5.04 21.93 8.57
N GLN A 115 -5.29 22.71 7.52
CA GLN A 115 -4.27 23.37 6.72
C GLN A 115 -3.39 24.30 7.56
N VAL A 116 -2.15 24.44 7.09
CA VAL A 116 -1.13 25.34 7.66
C VAL A 116 -0.35 26.00 6.54
N GLN A 117 0.14 27.20 6.78
CA GLN A 117 0.98 27.89 5.81
C GLN A 117 2.19 27.03 5.41
N LEU A 118 2.32 26.71 4.12
CA LEU A 118 3.40 25.86 3.64
C LEU A 118 4.78 26.53 3.78
N GLY A 119 4.90 27.79 3.35
CA GLY A 119 6.13 28.56 3.45
C GLY A 119 7.36 27.79 2.96
N ASN A 120 8.31 27.58 3.86
CA ASN A 120 9.61 26.94 3.64
C ASN A 120 9.58 25.39 3.67
N LYS A 121 8.44 24.75 3.92
CA LYS A 121 8.35 23.29 4.08
C LYS A 121 8.83 22.48 2.87
N PRO A 122 8.54 22.89 1.61
CA PRO A 122 9.08 22.19 0.44
C PRO A 122 10.61 22.26 0.36
N GLU A 123 11.23 23.39 0.72
CA GLU A 123 12.69 23.55 0.68
C GLU A 123 13.41 22.63 1.69
N LEU A 124 12.76 22.35 2.82
CA LEU A 124 13.29 21.49 3.86
C LEU A 124 13.39 20.02 3.44
N THR A 125 12.73 19.59 2.35
CA THR A 125 12.87 18.22 1.83
C THR A 125 14.27 17.94 1.32
N ARG A 126 15.00 18.96 0.85
CA ARG A 126 16.43 18.85 0.46
C ARG A 126 17.33 18.42 1.62
N ARG A 127 16.90 18.66 2.86
CA ARG A 127 17.71 18.49 4.07
C ARG A 127 17.38 17.20 4.80
N SER A 128 16.46 16.38 4.27
CA SER A 128 16.02 15.17 4.95
C SER A 128 15.41 14.14 4.00
N ASN A 129 15.78 12.87 4.20
CA ASN A 129 15.16 11.73 3.52
C ASN A 129 13.94 11.18 4.27
N ARG A 130 13.43 11.92 5.25
CA ARG A 130 12.26 11.52 6.04
C ARG A 130 10.98 11.62 5.21
N ARG A 131 10.00 10.81 5.60
CA ARG A 131 8.63 10.88 5.10
C ARG A 131 7.90 12.05 5.73
N TRP A 132 7.03 12.71 4.96
CA TRP A 132 6.31 13.90 5.40
C TRP A 132 4.83 13.59 5.59
N LEU A 133 4.27 13.92 6.75
CA LEU A 133 2.82 14.00 6.96
C LEU A 133 2.39 15.45 6.80
N LEU A 134 1.47 15.71 5.88
CA LEU A 134 0.92 17.03 5.59
C LEU A 134 -0.61 16.99 5.60
N PRO A 135 -1.29 18.11 5.91
CA PRO A 135 -2.73 18.21 5.73
C PRO A 135 -3.10 17.88 4.27
N GLU A 136 -4.26 17.25 4.06
CA GLU A 136 -4.80 16.98 2.72
C GLU A 136 -5.13 18.29 1.96
N ASP A 137 -5.69 18.15 0.76
CA ASP A 137 -6.10 19.22 -0.14
C ASP A 137 -4.93 20.06 -0.66
N GLU A 138 -5.12 21.38 -0.73
CA GLU A 138 -4.18 22.34 -1.28
C GLU A 138 -2.80 22.26 -0.61
N ASN A 139 -2.74 21.98 0.70
CA ASN A 139 -1.48 21.83 1.42
C ASN A 139 -0.62 20.70 0.85
N PHE A 140 -1.22 19.54 0.55
CA PHE A 140 -0.48 18.42 -0.02
C PHE A 140 -0.16 18.66 -1.50
N ALA A 141 -1.14 19.16 -2.27
CA ALA A 141 -0.98 19.42 -3.69
C ALA A 141 0.13 20.46 -3.96
N ASP A 142 0.15 21.56 -3.21
CA ASP A 142 1.14 22.63 -3.35
C ASP A 142 2.53 22.17 -2.89
N TRP A 143 2.60 21.43 -1.79
CA TRP A 143 3.86 20.85 -1.33
C TRP A 143 4.41 19.86 -2.35
N SER A 144 3.59 18.97 -2.89
CA SER A 144 4.01 17.97 -3.88
C SER A 144 4.51 18.60 -5.18
N ARG A 145 3.99 19.77 -5.56
CA ARG A 145 4.46 20.52 -6.74
C ARG A 145 5.80 21.22 -6.52
N ALA A 146 6.09 21.61 -5.28
CA ALA A 146 7.27 22.43 -4.94
C ALA A 146 8.42 21.65 -4.27
N ALA A 147 8.15 20.44 -3.77
CA ALA A 147 9.12 19.59 -3.08
C ALA A 147 10.17 19.01 -4.03
N GLU A 148 11.29 18.54 -3.46
CA GLU A 148 12.32 17.86 -4.25
C GLU A 148 11.81 16.58 -4.93
N PRO A 149 12.28 16.29 -6.16
CA PRO A 149 12.01 15.02 -6.82
C PRO A 149 12.46 13.84 -5.94
N GLY A 150 11.51 12.98 -5.55
CA GLY A 150 11.75 11.85 -4.65
C GLY A 150 11.46 12.11 -3.17
N ALA A 151 11.01 13.31 -2.80
CA ALA A 151 10.44 13.54 -1.47
C ALA A 151 9.16 12.72 -1.28
N ASN A 152 9.07 11.98 -0.18
CA ASN A 152 7.92 11.13 0.13
C ASN A 152 6.96 11.86 1.06
N GLY A 153 5.82 12.30 0.53
CA GLY A 153 4.75 12.92 1.29
C GLY A 153 3.50 12.06 1.38
N PHE A 154 2.77 12.21 2.48
CA PHE A 154 1.50 11.55 2.76
C PHE A 154 0.51 12.62 3.24
N ALA A 155 -0.63 12.69 2.56
CA ALA A 155 -1.73 13.55 2.94
C ALA A 155 -2.54 12.92 4.09
N VAL A 156 -2.94 13.72 5.08
CA VAL A 156 -3.74 13.27 6.21
C VAL A 156 -4.89 14.21 6.53
N ARG A 157 -6.05 13.66 6.85
CA ARG A 157 -7.26 14.40 7.24
C ARG A 157 -7.49 14.43 8.75
N ASN A 158 -6.95 13.45 9.47
CA ASN A 158 -7.19 13.30 10.90
C ASN A 158 -6.04 12.55 11.59
N LEU A 159 -6.04 12.60 12.92
CA LEU A 159 -5.02 11.96 13.75
C LEU A 159 -4.99 10.43 13.58
N ALA A 160 -6.13 9.78 13.38
CA ALA A 160 -6.16 8.32 13.22
C ALA A 160 -5.43 7.88 11.95
N GLU A 161 -5.67 8.57 10.84
CA GLU A 161 -4.99 8.36 9.56
C GLU A 161 -3.49 8.63 9.67
N ALA A 162 -3.12 9.74 10.32
CA ALA A 162 -1.71 10.06 10.59
C ALA A 162 -1.01 8.97 11.42
N LEU A 163 -1.66 8.46 12.48
CA LEU A 163 -1.13 7.36 13.29
C LEU A 163 -0.97 6.08 12.47
N THR A 164 -1.93 5.73 11.63
CA THR A 164 -1.83 4.57 10.73
C THR A 164 -0.63 4.71 9.80
N TYR A 165 -0.42 5.87 9.17
CA TYR A 165 0.76 6.06 8.34
C TYR A 165 2.06 5.89 9.11
N VAL A 166 2.16 6.42 10.33
CA VAL A 166 3.38 6.28 11.13
C VAL A 166 3.60 4.81 11.52
N ARG A 167 2.57 4.11 12.02
CA ARG A 167 2.64 2.68 12.38
C ARG A 167 3.06 1.81 11.20
N GLU A 168 2.39 2.01 10.06
CA GLU A 168 2.55 1.18 8.88
C GLU A 168 3.58 1.72 7.90
N CYS A 169 4.42 2.68 8.32
CA CYS A 169 5.51 3.19 7.50
C CYS A 169 5.07 3.77 6.14
N GLY A 170 3.89 4.39 6.07
CA GLY A 170 3.36 4.97 4.82
C GLY A 170 2.58 3.98 3.96
N ILE A 171 2.55 2.69 4.33
CA ILE A 171 1.77 1.67 3.64
C ILE A 171 0.43 1.62 4.37
N VAL A 172 -0.61 2.31 3.90
CA VAL A 172 -1.95 2.04 4.46
C VAL A 172 -2.41 0.72 3.85
N PRO A 173 -2.56 -0.38 4.62
CA PRO A 173 -3.27 -1.54 4.12
C PRO A 173 -4.71 -1.09 3.88
N HIS A 174 -5.05 -0.86 2.61
CA HIS A 174 -6.43 -0.63 2.25
C HIS A 174 -7.17 -1.94 2.50
N GLN A 175 -8.20 -1.91 3.34
CA GLN A 175 -9.07 -3.06 3.53
C GLN A 175 -9.92 -3.21 2.28
N PHE A 176 -9.37 -3.91 1.30
CA PHE A 176 -10.07 -4.28 0.10
C PHE A 176 -11.16 -5.30 0.43
N VAL A 177 -12.34 -5.10 -0.15
CA VAL A 177 -13.37 -6.14 -0.20
C VAL A 177 -12.96 -7.13 -1.29
N PHE A 178 -13.20 -8.41 -1.08
CA PHE A 178 -12.98 -9.41 -2.12
C PHE A 178 -13.86 -9.06 -3.34
N PRO A 179 -13.32 -9.02 -4.57
CA PRO A 179 -14.09 -8.55 -5.71
C PRO A 179 -15.17 -9.57 -6.08
N GLU A 180 -16.42 -9.12 -6.16
CA GLU A 180 -17.58 -9.93 -6.56
C GLU A 180 -18.00 -9.60 -8.00
N ASP A 181 -18.79 -10.47 -8.63
CA ASP A 181 -19.39 -10.26 -9.95
C ASP A 181 -18.43 -9.86 -11.10
N VAL A 182 -17.20 -10.40 -11.06
CA VAL A 182 -16.17 -10.13 -12.09
C VAL A 182 -16.60 -10.67 -13.47
N ASP A 183 -16.75 -9.77 -14.44
CA ASP A 183 -17.14 -10.12 -15.80
C ASP A 183 -15.99 -10.79 -16.56
N GLU A 184 -14.81 -10.18 -16.54
CA GLU A 184 -13.62 -10.69 -17.23
C GLU A 184 -12.40 -10.71 -16.31
N LEU A 185 -11.72 -11.86 -16.25
CA LEU A 185 -10.42 -11.99 -15.59
C LEU A 185 -9.33 -12.21 -16.66
N HIS A 186 -8.42 -11.26 -16.77
CA HIS A 186 -7.28 -11.33 -17.68
C HIS A 186 -6.10 -11.99 -16.98
N VAL A 187 -5.69 -13.17 -17.45
CA VAL A 187 -4.73 -14.02 -16.75
C VAL A 187 -3.45 -14.15 -17.56
N LEU A 188 -2.31 -13.79 -16.97
CA LEU A 188 -1.02 -14.05 -17.57
C LEU A 188 -0.61 -15.51 -17.37
N LEU A 189 -0.22 -16.20 -18.44
CA LEU A 189 0.23 -17.58 -18.36
C LEU A 189 1.76 -17.70 -18.28
N GLY A 190 2.20 -18.44 -17.25
CA GLY A 190 3.58 -18.89 -17.06
C GLY A 190 3.62 -20.41 -16.89
N ASN A 191 4.74 -20.93 -16.40
CA ASN A 191 4.90 -22.38 -16.20
C ASN A 191 4.14 -22.90 -14.96
N ALA A 192 3.89 -22.04 -13.97
CA ALA A 192 3.22 -22.41 -12.73
C ALA A 192 1.70 -22.37 -12.88
N LEU A 193 1.10 -23.49 -13.31
CA LEU A 193 -0.35 -23.58 -13.51
C LEU A 193 -1.20 -23.63 -12.24
N PRO A 194 -0.86 -24.41 -11.19
CA PRO A 194 -1.74 -24.55 -10.02
C PRO A 194 -2.13 -23.23 -9.34
N PRO A 195 -1.20 -22.29 -9.04
CA PRO A 195 -1.59 -21.03 -8.41
C PRO A 195 -2.42 -20.15 -9.37
N VAL A 196 -2.20 -20.25 -10.68
CA VAL A 196 -3.04 -19.56 -11.68
C VAL A 196 -4.46 -20.13 -11.68
N LEU A 197 -4.61 -21.46 -11.72
CA LEU A 197 -5.93 -22.11 -11.59
C LEU A 197 -6.62 -21.73 -10.29
N ALA A 198 -5.88 -21.69 -9.17
CA ALA A 198 -6.42 -21.33 -7.87
C ALA A 198 -7.11 -19.97 -7.92
N VAL A 199 -6.45 -18.95 -8.48
CA VAL A 199 -7.03 -17.61 -8.64
C VAL A 199 -8.23 -17.64 -9.59
N CYS A 200 -8.16 -18.33 -10.73
CA CYS A 200 -9.28 -18.44 -11.66
C CYS A 200 -10.53 -19.03 -10.98
N MET A 201 -10.36 -20.06 -10.17
CA MET A 201 -11.45 -20.71 -9.45
C MET A 201 -11.96 -19.90 -8.27
N GLN A 202 -11.07 -19.21 -7.57
CA GLN A 202 -11.41 -18.39 -6.40
C GLN A 202 -12.17 -17.11 -6.80
N ILE A 203 -11.78 -16.47 -7.92
CA ILE A 203 -12.48 -15.30 -8.46
C ILE A 203 -13.77 -15.70 -9.20
N PHE A 204 -13.75 -16.86 -9.86
CA PHE A 204 -14.88 -17.43 -10.61
C PHE A 204 -15.57 -16.44 -11.56
N PRO A 205 -14.84 -15.87 -12.54
CA PRO A 205 -15.37 -14.84 -13.43
C PRO A 205 -16.34 -15.43 -14.47
N LYS A 206 -17.15 -14.57 -15.08
CA LYS A 206 -18.02 -14.95 -16.22
C LYS A 206 -17.19 -15.34 -17.45
N ARG A 207 -16.01 -14.73 -17.62
CA ARG A 207 -15.08 -14.99 -18.72
C ARG A 207 -13.62 -14.96 -18.26
N LEU A 208 -12.81 -15.84 -18.85
CA LEU A 208 -11.36 -15.90 -18.68
C LEU A 208 -10.67 -15.46 -19.98
N CYS A 209 -9.75 -14.50 -19.89
CA CYS A 209 -8.93 -14.04 -21.01
C CYS A 209 -7.47 -14.45 -20.75
N LEU A 210 -7.01 -15.53 -21.38
CA LEU A 210 -5.70 -16.13 -21.14
C LEU A 210 -4.64 -15.52 -22.08
N TRP A 211 -3.68 -14.80 -21.51
CA TRP A 211 -2.56 -14.18 -22.22
C TRP A 211 -1.36 -15.11 -22.23
N TYR A 212 -0.97 -15.60 -23.40
CA TYR A 212 0.05 -16.63 -23.55
C TYR A 212 1.13 -16.23 -24.55
N SER A 213 2.34 -16.70 -24.30
CA SER A 213 3.45 -16.71 -25.26
C SER A 213 3.49 -18.01 -26.04
N GLU A 214 4.29 -18.07 -27.11
CA GLU A 214 4.52 -19.31 -27.87
C GLU A 214 4.94 -20.48 -26.97
N LYS A 215 5.78 -20.20 -25.95
CA LYS A 215 6.25 -21.21 -24.98
C LYS A 215 5.12 -21.76 -24.10
N THR A 216 4.15 -20.92 -23.77
CA THR A 216 3.02 -21.26 -22.90
C THR A 216 1.74 -21.55 -23.68
N ARG A 217 1.77 -21.60 -25.02
CA ARG A 217 0.62 -21.98 -25.85
C ARG A 217 0.03 -23.34 -25.44
N PRO A 218 0.83 -24.41 -25.21
CA PRO A 218 0.27 -25.69 -24.76
C PRO A 218 -0.46 -25.58 -23.43
N HIS A 219 -0.05 -24.65 -22.55
CA HIS A 219 -0.70 -24.43 -21.27
C HIS A 219 -2.07 -23.76 -21.46
N ALA A 220 -2.15 -22.78 -22.36
CA ALA A 220 -3.38 -22.07 -22.71
C ALA A 220 -4.44 -23.01 -23.30
N GLU A 221 -4.04 -23.86 -24.26
CA GLU A 221 -4.94 -24.82 -24.92
C GLU A 221 -5.49 -25.88 -23.95
N VAL A 222 -4.66 -26.33 -23.00
CA VAL A 222 -5.09 -27.32 -22.00
C VAL A 222 -6.02 -26.68 -20.96
N LEU A 223 -5.72 -25.45 -20.53
CA LEU A 223 -6.60 -24.68 -19.66
C LEU A 223 -7.96 -24.42 -20.29
N GLU A 224 -7.99 -23.98 -21.56
CA GLU A 224 -9.22 -23.79 -22.32
C GLU A 224 -10.06 -25.08 -22.31
N LYS A 225 -9.48 -26.21 -22.71
CA LYS A 225 -10.19 -27.51 -22.72
C LYS A 225 -10.74 -27.95 -21.36
N VAL A 226 -10.07 -27.59 -20.26
CA VAL A 226 -10.49 -28.00 -18.91
C VAL A 226 -11.50 -27.03 -18.30
N LEU A 227 -11.38 -25.73 -18.59
CA LEU A 227 -12.17 -24.67 -17.98
C LEU A 227 -13.36 -24.20 -18.82
N ASP A 228 -13.41 -24.50 -20.12
CA ASP A 228 -14.51 -24.07 -21.01
C ASP A 228 -15.89 -24.59 -20.55
N ALA A 229 -15.90 -25.74 -19.86
CA ALA A 229 -17.11 -26.27 -19.23
C ALA A 229 -17.59 -25.47 -17.99
N LEU A 230 -16.75 -24.61 -17.42
CA LEU A 230 -17.01 -23.81 -16.22
C LEU A 230 -17.20 -22.32 -16.53
N SER A 231 -16.36 -21.76 -17.40
CA SER A 231 -16.35 -20.35 -17.78
C SER A 231 -15.95 -20.22 -19.25
N LYS A 232 -16.47 -19.22 -19.95
CA LYS A 232 -16.03 -18.93 -21.32
C LYS A 232 -14.54 -18.55 -21.32
N VAL A 233 -13.73 -19.18 -22.17
CA VAL A 233 -12.30 -18.91 -22.29
C VAL A 233 -11.99 -18.21 -23.62
N GLU A 234 -11.17 -17.15 -23.58
CA GLU A 234 -10.61 -16.44 -24.74
C GLU A 234 -9.07 -16.51 -24.67
N LEU A 235 -8.43 -16.80 -25.80
CA LEU A 235 -6.99 -16.96 -25.90
C LEU A 235 -6.35 -15.75 -26.61
N HIS A 236 -5.36 -15.13 -25.97
CA HIS A 236 -4.64 -13.96 -26.50
C HIS A 236 -3.13 -14.20 -26.59
N ALA A 237 -2.62 -14.28 -27.82
CA ALA A 237 -1.19 -14.48 -28.06
C ALA A 237 -0.40 -13.17 -27.89
N VAL A 238 0.71 -13.23 -27.14
CA VAL A 238 1.63 -12.10 -26.92
C VAL A 238 3.10 -12.55 -26.88
N PRO A 239 4.05 -11.73 -27.35
CA PRO A 239 5.47 -12.03 -27.23
C PRO A 239 5.95 -11.86 -25.78
N SER A 240 6.48 -12.92 -25.16
CA SER A 240 6.94 -12.86 -23.75
C SER A 240 8.19 -12.00 -23.53
N ASP A 241 8.87 -11.61 -24.60
CA ASP A 241 10.15 -10.90 -24.62
C ASP A 241 10.04 -9.43 -25.05
N ASN A 242 8.82 -8.96 -25.36
CA ASN A 242 8.59 -7.59 -25.81
C ASN A 242 7.49 -6.91 -24.98
N MET A 243 7.90 -6.31 -23.85
CA MET A 243 7.02 -5.65 -22.89
C MET A 243 6.09 -4.61 -23.53
N ALA A 244 6.57 -3.81 -24.48
CA ALA A 244 5.78 -2.76 -25.12
C ALA A 244 4.62 -3.34 -25.94
N VAL A 245 4.87 -4.42 -26.70
CA VAL A 245 3.81 -5.08 -27.47
C VAL A 245 2.78 -5.75 -26.56
N VAL A 246 3.21 -6.34 -25.44
CA VAL A 246 2.28 -6.91 -24.45
C VAL A 246 1.39 -5.82 -23.86
N GLU A 247 1.99 -4.69 -23.45
CA GLU A 247 1.26 -3.57 -22.84
C GLU A 247 0.22 -3.01 -23.80
N VAL A 248 0.60 -2.69 -25.04
CA VAL A 248 -0.30 -2.10 -26.04
C VAL A 248 -1.48 -3.02 -26.33
N ARG A 249 -1.23 -4.31 -26.60
CA ARG A 249 -2.29 -5.29 -26.90
C ARG A 249 -3.25 -5.48 -25.73
N MET A 250 -2.71 -5.54 -24.51
CA MET A 250 -3.54 -5.72 -23.33
C MET A 250 -4.38 -4.48 -23.07
N ARG A 251 -3.79 -3.29 -23.18
CA ARG A 251 -4.49 -2.02 -23.07
C ARG A 251 -5.62 -1.90 -24.08
N GLU A 252 -5.38 -2.20 -25.35
CA GLU A 252 -6.41 -2.20 -26.40
C GLU A 252 -7.60 -3.09 -26.02
N ARG A 253 -7.35 -4.35 -25.62
CA ARG A 253 -8.42 -5.28 -25.22
C ARG A 253 -9.15 -4.87 -23.94
N LEU A 254 -8.46 -4.23 -23.00
CA LEU A 254 -9.07 -3.73 -21.76
C LEU A 254 -9.97 -2.50 -22.03
N LEU A 255 -9.70 -1.72 -23.07
CA LEU A 255 -10.51 -0.56 -23.48
C LEU A 255 -11.75 -0.95 -24.32
N GLU A 256 -11.78 -2.14 -24.91
CA GLU A 256 -12.81 -2.56 -25.89
C GLU A 256 -14.25 -2.74 -25.34
N SER A 257 -14.51 -2.61 -24.04
CA SER A 257 -15.90 -2.72 -23.54
C SER A 257 -16.16 -1.83 -22.33
N ASP A 258 -16.90 -0.75 -22.55
CA ASP A 258 -17.40 0.06 -21.45
C ASP A 258 -18.40 -0.73 -20.60
N GLY A 259 -18.31 -0.57 -19.28
CA GLY A 259 -19.28 -1.12 -18.32
C GLY A 259 -19.02 -2.55 -17.82
N CYS A 260 -17.97 -3.23 -18.27
CA CYS A 260 -17.57 -4.53 -17.70
C CYS A 260 -16.65 -4.35 -16.48
N PHE A 261 -16.93 -5.05 -15.38
CA PHE A 261 -16.01 -5.14 -14.25
C PHE A 261 -14.90 -6.16 -14.55
N ARG A 262 -13.68 -5.66 -14.66
CA ARG A 262 -12.50 -6.45 -15.07
C ARG A 262 -11.47 -6.49 -13.98
N LEU A 263 -10.73 -7.60 -13.96
CA LEU A 263 -9.52 -7.75 -13.16
C LEU A 263 -8.41 -8.34 -14.01
N VAL A 264 -7.18 -8.08 -13.59
CA VAL A 264 -6.00 -8.71 -14.20
C VAL A 264 -5.27 -9.53 -13.14
N ASN A 265 -5.07 -10.81 -13.42
CA ASN A 265 -4.29 -11.74 -12.62
C ASN A 265 -2.85 -11.83 -13.13
N ILE A 266 -1.90 -11.36 -12.32
CA ILE A 266 -0.46 -11.39 -12.62
C ILE A 266 0.31 -12.48 -11.86
N THR A 267 -0.39 -13.48 -11.29
CA THR A 267 0.23 -14.62 -10.60
C THR A 267 1.13 -15.45 -11.52
N GLY A 268 0.73 -15.57 -12.79
CA GLY A 268 1.52 -16.24 -13.82
C GLY A 268 2.29 -15.25 -14.70
N GLY A 269 2.70 -15.70 -15.88
CA GLY A 269 3.55 -14.93 -16.78
C GLY A 269 5.00 -14.86 -16.30
N ASN A 270 5.82 -14.16 -17.07
CA ASN A 270 7.15 -13.76 -16.64
C ASN A 270 7.12 -12.31 -16.10
N ARG A 271 8.23 -11.84 -15.52
CA ARG A 271 8.32 -10.48 -14.97
C ARG A 271 7.99 -9.40 -16.02
N MET A 272 8.43 -9.56 -17.26
CA MET A 272 8.16 -8.56 -18.31
C MET A 272 6.68 -8.47 -18.65
N MET A 273 5.98 -9.61 -18.77
CA MET A 273 4.53 -9.64 -18.96
C MET A 273 3.80 -9.03 -17.75
N GLY A 274 4.26 -9.32 -16.52
CA GLY A 274 3.71 -8.72 -15.30
C GLY A 274 3.83 -7.20 -15.29
N PHE A 275 5.00 -6.65 -15.65
CA PHE A 275 5.19 -5.20 -15.75
C PHE A 275 4.32 -4.58 -16.86
N ALA A 276 4.26 -5.21 -18.04
CA ALA A 276 3.39 -4.76 -19.13
C ALA A 276 1.92 -4.71 -18.71
N ALA A 277 1.46 -5.77 -18.04
CA ALA A 277 0.09 -5.87 -17.53
C ALA A 277 -0.22 -4.78 -16.50
N MET A 278 0.73 -4.49 -15.60
CA MET A 278 0.57 -3.41 -14.63
C MET A 278 0.48 -2.03 -15.28
N LEU A 279 1.28 -1.75 -16.31
CA LEU A 279 1.21 -0.49 -17.06
C LEU A 279 -0.13 -0.35 -17.78
N ALA A 280 -0.58 -1.40 -18.47
CA ALA A 280 -1.87 -1.43 -19.15
C ALA A 280 -3.04 -1.26 -18.17
N ALA A 281 -3.02 -1.98 -17.04
CA ALA A 281 -4.05 -1.89 -16.00
C ALA A 281 -4.10 -0.50 -15.37
N ARG A 282 -2.95 0.11 -15.06
CA ARG A 282 -2.89 1.49 -14.56
C ARG A 282 -3.46 2.48 -15.56
N HIS A 283 -3.14 2.34 -16.85
CA HIS A 283 -3.68 3.20 -17.89
C HIS A 283 -5.20 3.08 -18.00
N CYS A 284 -5.71 1.84 -17.94
CA CYS A 284 -7.14 1.54 -18.05
C CYS A 284 -7.90 1.70 -16.73
N ARG A 285 -7.23 2.06 -15.64
CA ARG A 285 -7.79 2.17 -14.28
C ARG A 285 -8.45 0.87 -13.79
N ILE A 286 -7.79 -0.25 -14.01
CA ILE A 286 -8.25 -1.60 -13.66
C ILE A 286 -7.39 -2.15 -12.52
N SER A 287 -8.01 -2.80 -11.56
CA SER A 287 -7.29 -3.42 -10.44
C SER A 287 -6.59 -4.71 -10.85
N LEU A 288 -5.45 -4.98 -10.22
CA LEU A 288 -4.71 -6.23 -10.34
C LEU A 288 -4.98 -7.11 -9.12
N VAL A 289 -4.94 -8.42 -9.33
CA VAL A 289 -4.88 -9.41 -8.26
C VAL A 289 -3.73 -10.38 -8.51
N TYR A 290 -3.14 -10.90 -7.44
CA TYR A 290 -2.20 -12.01 -7.54
C TYR A 290 -2.16 -12.83 -6.26
N ARG A 291 -1.70 -14.08 -6.37
CA ARG A 291 -1.42 -14.93 -5.22
C ARG A 291 0.07 -14.85 -4.90
N ASP A 292 0.40 -14.31 -3.73
CA ASP A 292 1.77 -14.39 -3.21
C ASP A 292 2.17 -15.84 -2.98
N ILE A 293 3.46 -16.13 -3.11
CA ILE A 293 3.98 -17.48 -2.90
C ILE A 293 3.66 -17.96 -1.48
N ASP A 294 3.78 -17.08 -0.47
CA ASP A 294 3.56 -17.34 0.96
C ASP A 294 2.12 -17.03 1.41
N ALA A 295 1.19 -16.84 0.48
CA ALA A 295 -0.20 -16.54 0.80
C ALA A 295 -0.88 -17.69 1.56
N GLN A 296 -1.67 -17.33 2.58
CA GLN A 296 -2.59 -18.27 3.22
C GLN A 296 -3.68 -18.74 2.23
N ASP A 297 -4.39 -19.80 2.59
CA ASP A 297 -5.55 -20.27 1.82
C ASP A 297 -6.55 -19.14 1.62
N GLU A 298 -7.08 -19.01 0.40
CA GLU A 298 -8.04 -17.97 0.00
C GLU A 298 -7.57 -16.51 0.15
N GLN A 299 -6.30 -16.28 0.48
CA GLN A 299 -5.69 -14.94 0.46
C GLN A 299 -5.17 -14.60 -0.94
N LEU A 300 -5.49 -13.41 -1.42
CA LEU A 300 -4.85 -12.78 -2.57
C LEU A 300 -4.33 -11.40 -2.18
N GLU A 301 -3.42 -10.87 -2.98
CA GLU A 301 -2.99 -9.48 -2.95
C GLU A 301 -3.73 -8.74 -4.06
N MET A 302 -4.14 -7.50 -3.78
CA MET A 302 -4.82 -6.61 -4.70
C MET A 302 -4.04 -5.31 -4.83
N ILE A 303 -3.95 -4.81 -6.07
CA ILE A 303 -3.43 -3.47 -6.37
C ILE A 303 -4.52 -2.71 -7.11
N ASP A 304 -4.99 -1.62 -6.52
CA ASP A 304 -6.08 -0.84 -7.08
C ASP A 304 -5.58 0.43 -7.77
N PHE A 305 -5.95 0.53 -9.05
CA PHE A 305 -5.66 1.65 -9.95
C PHE A 305 -6.93 2.41 -10.38
N THR A 306 -8.10 2.10 -9.81
CA THR A 306 -9.37 2.73 -10.20
C THR A 306 -9.44 4.22 -9.87
N ASN A 307 -8.69 4.64 -8.85
CA ASN A 307 -8.57 6.04 -8.42
C ASN A 307 -7.56 6.84 -9.27
N ASP A 308 -7.62 8.18 -9.18
CA ASP A 308 -6.83 9.15 -9.97
C ASP A 308 -5.37 8.70 -10.26
N PRO A 309 -4.88 8.77 -11.51
CA PRO A 309 -3.53 8.33 -11.90
C PRO A 309 -2.38 9.03 -11.16
N ASN A 310 -2.65 10.18 -10.53
CA ASN A 310 -1.71 10.94 -9.71
C ASN A 310 -1.65 10.45 -8.24
N LEU A 311 -2.59 9.61 -7.82
CA LEU A 311 -2.56 8.98 -6.51
C LEU A 311 -1.66 7.74 -6.53
N LEU A 312 -1.00 7.48 -5.40
CA LEU A 312 -0.26 6.24 -5.21
C LEU A 312 -1.23 5.05 -5.32
N PRO A 313 -0.85 3.96 -6.03
CA PRO A 313 -1.69 2.77 -6.08
C PRO A 313 -1.88 2.21 -4.68
N ARG A 314 -3.11 1.84 -4.35
CA ARG A 314 -3.42 1.21 -3.07
C ARG A 314 -3.14 -0.27 -3.20
N ASN A 315 -2.38 -0.85 -2.28
CA ASN A 315 -2.07 -2.27 -2.25
C ASN A 315 -2.48 -2.88 -0.91
N GLY A 316 -2.93 -4.14 -0.94
CA GLY A 316 -3.38 -4.80 0.27
C GLY A 316 -3.91 -6.21 0.02
N LYS A 317 -4.15 -6.91 1.12
CA LYS A 317 -4.65 -8.28 1.12
C LYS A 317 -6.17 -8.30 0.99
N ILE A 318 -6.67 -9.26 0.21
CA ILE A 318 -8.08 -9.65 0.16
C ILE A 318 -8.23 -11.11 0.58
N LEU A 319 -9.34 -11.40 1.25
CA LEU A 319 -9.72 -12.74 1.69
C LEU A 319 -11.13 -13.03 1.20
N GLY A 320 -11.32 -14.14 0.49
CA GLY A 320 -12.63 -14.52 -0.02
C GLY A 320 -12.58 -15.55 -1.14
N ASN A 321 -13.74 -16.05 -1.54
CA ASN A 321 -13.85 -17.07 -2.57
C ASN A 321 -15.26 -17.03 -3.17
N ASN A 322 -15.35 -16.62 -4.44
CA ASN A 322 -16.61 -16.55 -5.18
C ASN A 322 -17.00 -17.89 -5.81
N CYS A 323 -16.16 -18.93 -5.69
CA CYS A 323 -16.44 -20.22 -6.28
C CYS A 323 -17.78 -20.76 -5.73
N PRO A 324 -18.78 -21.04 -6.59
CA PRO A 324 -20.06 -21.56 -6.13
C PRO A 324 -19.87 -22.83 -5.32
N GLU A 325 -20.62 -22.96 -4.23
CA GLU A 325 -20.44 -24.03 -3.24
C GLU A 325 -20.46 -25.45 -3.86
N LYS A 326 -21.26 -25.64 -4.91
CA LYS A 326 -21.34 -26.90 -5.69
C LYS A 326 -20.00 -27.33 -6.30
N TRP A 327 -19.17 -26.36 -6.68
CA TRP A 327 -17.84 -26.57 -7.27
C TRP A 327 -16.76 -26.48 -6.19
N ARG A 328 -16.86 -25.52 -5.27
CA ARG A 328 -15.89 -25.31 -4.19
C ARG A 328 -15.60 -26.58 -3.40
N LYS A 329 -16.60 -27.41 -3.11
CA LYS A 329 -16.42 -28.70 -2.42
C LYS A 329 -15.67 -29.75 -3.23
N LYS A 330 -15.78 -29.70 -4.56
CA LYS A 330 -15.19 -30.67 -5.50
C LYS A 330 -13.76 -30.29 -5.90
N ILE A 331 -13.39 -29.01 -5.77
CA ILE A 331 -12.05 -28.54 -6.11
C ILE A 331 -11.03 -28.99 -5.07
N ASN A 332 -9.86 -29.43 -5.53
CA ASN A 332 -8.74 -29.82 -4.69
C ASN A 332 -7.86 -28.61 -4.36
N TRP A 333 -8.38 -27.71 -3.51
CA TRP A 333 -7.70 -26.49 -3.10
C TRP A 333 -6.30 -26.75 -2.54
N LYS A 334 -6.13 -27.83 -1.77
CA LYS A 334 -4.83 -28.24 -1.23
C LYS A 334 -3.80 -28.45 -2.34
N LYS A 335 -4.13 -29.18 -3.42
CA LYS A 335 -3.21 -29.35 -4.56
C LYS A 335 -2.96 -28.03 -5.29
N LEU A 336 -3.97 -27.19 -5.44
CA LEU A 336 -3.85 -25.90 -6.13
C LEU A 336 -2.96 -24.89 -5.38
N TYR A 337 -2.97 -24.94 -4.04
CA TYR A 337 -2.14 -24.10 -3.18
C TYR A 337 -0.75 -24.70 -2.90
N ASP A 338 -0.56 -26.00 -3.12
CA ASP A 338 0.71 -26.67 -2.91
C ASP A 338 1.72 -26.35 -4.03
N ARG A 339 2.85 -25.74 -3.64
CA ARG A 339 3.97 -25.40 -4.52
C ARG A 339 4.66 -26.60 -5.15
N GLN A 340 4.56 -27.78 -4.52
CA GLN A 340 5.15 -29.01 -5.01
C GLN A 340 4.33 -29.63 -6.15
N THR A 341 3.07 -29.21 -6.32
CA THR A 341 2.26 -29.63 -7.46
C THR A 341 2.82 -29.02 -8.73
N GLN A 342 3.56 -29.81 -9.51
CA GLN A 342 4.06 -29.40 -10.82
C GLN A 342 3.91 -30.54 -11.81
N PRO A 343 3.77 -30.24 -13.12
CA PRO A 343 3.86 -31.29 -14.13
C PRO A 343 5.25 -31.93 -14.06
N LYS A 344 5.37 -33.18 -14.55
CA LYS A 344 6.68 -33.86 -14.56
C LYS A 344 7.70 -33.00 -15.31
N PRO A 345 8.93 -32.85 -14.79
CA PRO A 345 9.95 -32.04 -15.45
C PRO A 345 10.12 -32.42 -16.92
N GLY A 346 10.13 -31.42 -17.81
CA GLY A 346 10.31 -31.63 -19.24
C GLY A 346 9.06 -32.13 -20.00
N THR A 347 7.92 -32.31 -19.33
CA THR A 347 6.66 -32.68 -19.99
C THR A 347 5.70 -31.49 -20.07
N ALA A 348 5.04 -31.33 -21.21
CA ALA A 348 3.94 -30.39 -21.34
C ALA A 348 2.75 -30.84 -20.46
N PRO A 349 1.99 -29.90 -19.87
CA PRO A 349 0.79 -30.26 -19.13
C PRO A 349 -0.23 -30.95 -20.05
N THR A 350 -1.00 -31.89 -19.51
CA THR A 350 -2.10 -32.56 -20.22
C THR A 350 -3.44 -32.25 -19.57
N PRO A 351 -4.57 -32.39 -20.31
CA PRO A 351 -5.90 -32.20 -19.74
C PRO A 351 -6.18 -33.12 -18.55
N GLU A 352 -5.67 -34.35 -18.61
CA GLU A 352 -5.85 -35.36 -17.55
C GLU A 352 -5.14 -34.92 -16.27
N TRP A 353 -3.89 -34.47 -16.38
CA TRP A 353 -3.13 -33.95 -15.23
C TRP A 353 -3.81 -32.71 -14.64
N LEU A 354 -4.26 -31.76 -15.47
CA LEU A 354 -4.96 -30.58 -14.97
C LEU A 354 -6.27 -30.93 -14.25
N ARG A 355 -7.04 -31.91 -14.75
CA ARG A 355 -8.24 -32.41 -14.05
C ARG A 355 -7.89 -33.07 -12.72
N GLU A 356 -6.80 -33.82 -12.64
CA GLU A 356 -6.34 -34.51 -11.43
C GLU A 356 -5.90 -33.56 -10.31
N ILE A 357 -5.36 -32.39 -10.66
CA ILE A 357 -4.98 -31.37 -9.67
C ILE A 357 -6.14 -30.43 -9.34
N LEU A 358 -7.07 -30.21 -10.28
CA LEU A 358 -8.20 -29.31 -10.08
C LEU A 358 -9.30 -29.98 -9.25
N TRP A 359 -9.62 -31.24 -9.51
CA TRP A 359 -10.72 -31.95 -8.88
C TRP A 359 -10.22 -32.92 -7.81
N LYS A 360 -10.99 -33.06 -6.73
CA LYS A 360 -10.82 -34.18 -5.78
C LYS A 360 -11.15 -35.47 -6.51
N THR A 361 -10.33 -36.50 -6.32
CA THR A 361 -10.67 -37.86 -6.76
C THR A 361 -11.76 -38.43 -5.85
N ASP A 362 -12.70 -39.19 -6.44
CA ASP A 362 -13.77 -39.86 -5.68
C ASP A 362 -13.15 -40.67 -4.52
N GLY A 363 -13.58 -40.38 -3.30
CA GLY A 363 -13.05 -40.97 -2.06
C GLY A 363 -12.19 -40.04 -1.19
N GLN A 364 -11.80 -38.86 -1.67
CA GLN A 364 -11.19 -37.82 -0.84
C GLN A 364 -12.28 -36.96 -0.16
N ASN A 365 -13.02 -37.57 0.78
CA ASN A 365 -13.91 -36.85 1.69
C ASN A 365 -13.26 -36.70 3.07
N SER A 366 -12.75 -35.50 3.35
CA SER A 366 -12.68 -34.87 4.67
C SER A 366 -12.14 -33.47 4.50
#